data_AF-A0A6N3E6A4-F1
#
_entry.id   AF-A0A6N3E6A4-F1
#
_cell.length_a   1.000
_cell.length_b   1.000
_cell.length_c   1.000
_cell.angle_alpha   90.00
_cell.angle_beta   90.00
_cell.angle_gamma   90.00
#
_symmetry.space_group_name_H-M   'P 1'
#
loop_
_entity.id
_entity.type
_entity.pdbx_description
1 polymer ?
#
loop_
_entity_poly.entity_id
_entity_poly.type
_entity_poly.pdbx_seq_one_letter_code
_entity_poly.pdbx_strand_id
1 'polypeptide(L)'
;MFKWLPYELHTHTNHSDGKQTIEELSCEAKKLNLYGFAMTDHNTISTFNMLDNMSEKYQIDIIPGMEWTTFYGHILLLGLNKYVEWRDVNLDNINEKIENIRNDVKLIGIAHPFSIGGPISTGSHFEYKISDYNNIDYIEVWSGLLPGKNYINKKAFDWWTSLLNKGYKISAVSGRDWHHTNGTEKYISCTYLGHKDNEKFDGINSIKKGKISVGCEYFLDIICNIDKNSYYIGDSINKDQINDMDITIMINESKVKTNYKYDDDKYIIKLVTNNGEVYSNIINNKDKVEVRLENIEFKWIRGELYRNIDNEEIIISFTNPIYFK
;
A
#
# COMPACT_ATOMS: atom_id res chain seq x y z
N MET A 1 21.06 -3.45 -5.26
CA MET A 1 19.77 -3.55 -5.98
C MET A 1 18.68 -3.22 -4.97
N PHE A 2 17.45 -2.93 -5.41
CA PHE A 2 16.32 -2.88 -4.46
C PHE A 2 15.84 -4.31 -4.18
N LYS A 3 15.52 -4.57 -2.92
CA LYS A 3 14.77 -5.74 -2.49
C LYS A 3 13.37 -5.30 -2.10
N TRP A 4 12.41 -6.14 -2.46
CA TRP A 4 10.99 -5.92 -2.26
C TRP A 4 10.46 -6.99 -1.31
N LEU A 5 9.97 -6.57 -0.16
CA LEU A 5 9.53 -7.46 0.92
C LEU A 5 8.00 -7.36 1.05
N PRO A 6 7.23 -8.45 0.88
CA PRO A 6 5.78 -8.40 0.92
C PRO A 6 5.25 -8.27 2.35
N TYR A 7 4.32 -7.32 2.55
CA TYR A 7 3.62 -7.06 3.79
C TYR A 7 2.11 -7.10 3.63
N GLU A 8 1.46 -7.58 4.69
CA GLU A 8 0.06 -7.31 4.98
C GLU A 8 -0.03 -6.16 6.00
N LEU A 9 -0.61 -5.02 5.64
CA LEU A 9 -0.61 -3.83 6.51
C LEU A 9 -1.90 -3.62 7.31
N HIS A 10 -2.85 -4.54 7.22
CA HIS A 10 -4.11 -4.46 7.94
C HIS A 10 -4.58 -5.86 8.37
N THR A 11 -4.42 -6.17 9.67
CA THR A 11 -4.77 -7.48 10.26
C THR A 11 -5.49 -7.35 11.59
N HIS A 12 -6.35 -8.33 11.87
CA HIS A 12 -7.08 -8.43 13.13
C HIS A 12 -6.94 -9.81 13.74
N THR A 13 -6.93 -9.86 15.07
CA THR A 13 -6.89 -11.08 15.87
C THR A 13 -8.14 -11.21 16.72
N ASN A 14 -8.25 -12.32 17.45
CA ASN A 14 -9.28 -12.53 18.46
C ASN A 14 -9.22 -11.57 19.67
N HIS A 15 -8.27 -10.62 19.68
CA HIS A 15 -8.26 -9.51 20.61
C HIS A 15 -9.15 -8.34 20.19
N SER A 16 -9.63 -8.34 18.94
CA SER A 16 -10.70 -7.47 18.45
C SER A 16 -11.83 -8.33 17.87
N ASP A 17 -11.95 -8.43 16.56
CA ASP A 17 -12.98 -9.20 15.84
C ASP A 17 -12.43 -10.19 14.80
N GLY A 18 -11.10 -10.31 14.70
CA GLY A 18 -10.44 -11.39 13.99
C GLY A 18 -10.73 -12.75 14.64
N LYS A 19 -10.64 -13.82 13.85
CA LYS A 19 -10.87 -15.20 14.33
C LYS A 19 -9.59 -15.90 14.78
N GLN A 20 -8.45 -15.47 14.26
CA GLN A 20 -7.17 -16.08 14.52
C GLN A 20 -6.55 -15.48 15.79
N THR A 21 -5.87 -16.32 16.58
CA THR A 21 -4.90 -15.84 17.55
C THR A 21 -3.73 -15.17 16.82
N ILE A 22 -2.94 -14.34 17.52
CA ILE A 22 -1.70 -13.80 16.95
C ILE A 22 -0.75 -14.90 16.46
N GLU A 23 -0.67 -16.02 17.18
CA GLU A 23 0.18 -17.16 16.82
C GLU A 23 -0.26 -17.79 15.49
N GLU A 24 -1.58 -18.02 15.33
CA GLU A 24 -2.15 -18.53 14.08
C GLU A 24 -1.96 -17.54 12.94
N LEU A 25 -2.16 -16.23 13.18
CA LEU A 25 -1.92 -15.19 12.19
C LEU A 25 -0.45 -15.17 11.73
N SER A 26 0.51 -15.21 12.66
CA SER A 26 1.94 -15.28 12.32
C SER A 26 2.29 -16.54 11.54
N CYS A 27 1.69 -17.68 11.89
CA CYS A 27 1.85 -18.94 11.17
C CYS A 27 1.31 -18.84 9.73
N GLU A 28 0.11 -18.33 9.54
CA GLU A 28 -0.49 -18.17 8.20
C GLU A 28 0.26 -17.16 7.34
N ALA A 29 0.69 -16.04 7.93
CA ALA A 29 1.50 -15.05 7.22
C ALA A 29 2.82 -15.67 6.72
N LYS A 30 3.44 -16.53 7.54
CA LYS A 30 4.64 -17.28 7.13
C LYS A 30 4.35 -18.28 6.00
N LYS A 31 3.24 -19.01 6.07
CA LYS A 31 2.81 -19.94 5.00
C LYS A 31 2.55 -19.22 3.68
N LEU A 32 2.05 -18.00 3.73
CA LEU A 32 1.86 -17.12 2.57
C LEU A 32 3.16 -16.50 2.04
N ASN A 33 4.32 -16.78 2.65
CA ASN A 33 5.61 -16.14 2.33
C ASN A 33 5.60 -14.61 2.48
N LEU A 34 4.78 -14.07 3.38
CA LEU A 34 4.91 -12.68 3.80
C LEU A 34 6.22 -12.51 4.55
N TYR A 35 6.89 -11.38 4.34
CA TYR A 35 8.05 -11.00 5.15
C TYR A 35 7.60 -10.44 6.50
N GLY A 36 6.47 -9.72 6.52
CA GLY A 36 5.90 -9.17 7.73
C GLY A 36 4.43 -8.81 7.62
N PHE A 37 3.86 -8.37 8.73
CA PHE A 37 2.52 -7.78 8.76
C PHE A 37 2.42 -6.67 9.81
N ALA A 38 1.38 -5.84 9.75
CA ALA A 38 1.05 -4.88 10.79
C ALA A 38 -0.06 -5.43 11.70
N MET A 39 0.15 -5.41 13.01
CA MET A 39 -0.86 -5.76 14.00
C MET A 39 -1.76 -4.55 14.23
N THR A 40 -3.04 -4.63 13.88
CA THR A 40 -3.92 -3.45 13.84
C THR A 40 -5.30 -3.70 14.44
N ASP A 41 -5.37 -4.54 15.49
CA ASP A 41 -6.62 -4.80 16.22
C ASP A 41 -7.39 -3.51 16.54
N HIS A 42 -8.72 -3.56 16.41
CA HIS A 42 -9.59 -2.41 16.67
C HIS A 42 -9.42 -1.86 18.09
N ASN A 43 -8.95 -0.61 18.18
CA ASN A 43 -8.96 0.20 19.40
C ASN A 43 -8.29 -0.46 20.63
N THR A 44 -7.37 -1.40 20.42
CA THR A 44 -6.63 -2.10 21.48
C THR A 44 -5.18 -2.36 21.08
N ILE A 45 -4.31 -2.48 22.08
CA ILE A 45 -2.91 -2.89 21.93
C ILE A 45 -2.60 -4.13 22.78
N SER A 46 -3.64 -4.90 23.16
CA SER A 46 -3.49 -6.03 24.10
C SER A 46 -2.53 -7.13 23.64
N THR A 47 -2.20 -7.17 22.34
CA THR A 47 -1.24 -8.11 21.75
C THR A 47 0.22 -7.64 21.84
N PHE A 48 0.50 -6.39 22.26
CA PHE A 48 1.82 -5.77 22.15
C PHE A 48 2.92 -6.51 22.91
N ASN A 49 2.61 -7.08 24.08
CA ASN A 49 3.56 -7.85 24.87
C ASN A 49 3.93 -9.21 24.23
N MET A 50 3.23 -9.64 23.19
CA MET A 50 3.46 -10.90 22.48
C MET A 50 4.21 -10.73 21.16
N LEU A 51 4.31 -9.50 20.62
CA LEU A 51 4.82 -9.26 19.26
C LEU A 51 6.26 -9.74 19.09
N ASP A 52 7.16 -9.39 20.01
CA ASP A 52 8.58 -9.78 19.93
C ASP A 52 8.73 -11.31 19.93
N ASN A 53 7.97 -12.00 20.78
CA ASN A 53 8.01 -13.46 20.85
C ASN A 53 7.49 -14.11 19.56
N MET A 54 6.41 -13.59 18.98
CA MET A 54 5.86 -14.10 17.72
C MET A 54 6.80 -13.79 16.54
N SER A 55 7.38 -12.60 16.51
CA SER A 55 8.38 -12.19 15.52
C SER A 55 9.57 -13.14 15.50
N GLU A 56 10.15 -13.43 16.68
CA GLU A 56 11.29 -14.35 16.81
C GLU A 56 10.90 -15.79 16.45
N LYS A 57 9.76 -16.28 16.96
CA LYS A 57 9.30 -17.65 16.76
C LYS A 57 9.01 -17.97 15.30
N TYR A 58 8.35 -17.07 14.57
CA TYR A 58 7.94 -17.29 13.19
C TYR A 58 8.88 -16.68 12.15
N GLN A 59 9.91 -15.96 12.60
CA GLN A 59 10.86 -15.24 11.74
C GLN A 59 10.10 -14.37 10.74
N ILE A 60 9.25 -13.50 11.29
CA ILE A 60 8.35 -12.60 10.57
C ILE A 60 8.42 -11.22 11.21
N ASP A 61 8.48 -10.16 10.41
CA ASP A 61 8.48 -8.81 10.95
C ASP A 61 7.05 -8.39 11.33
N ILE A 62 6.87 -7.82 12.53
CA ILE A 62 5.55 -7.39 13.01
C ILE A 62 5.61 -5.90 13.34
N ILE A 63 4.91 -5.09 12.55
CA ILE A 63 4.78 -3.66 12.80
C ILE A 63 3.71 -3.46 13.88
N PRO A 64 4.05 -2.91 15.06
CA PRO A 64 3.05 -2.63 16.10
C PRO A 64 2.13 -1.52 15.64
N GLY A 65 0.82 -1.72 15.77
CA GLY A 65 -0.17 -0.73 15.38
C GLY A 65 -1.50 -0.94 16.07
N MET A 66 -2.47 -0.14 15.65
CA MET A 66 -3.85 -0.18 16.12
C MET A 66 -4.72 0.47 15.05
N GLU A 67 -5.91 -0.05 14.81
CA GLU A 67 -6.90 0.64 14.02
C GLU A 67 -7.81 1.47 14.93
N TRP A 68 -7.84 2.76 14.72
CA TRP A 68 -8.88 3.63 15.26
C TRP A 68 -10.18 3.39 14.50
N THR A 69 -11.03 2.58 15.10
CA THR A 69 -12.37 2.27 14.60
C THR A 69 -13.34 3.29 15.19
N THR A 70 -13.78 4.25 14.37
CA THR A 70 -14.65 5.35 14.81
C THR A 70 -15.99 5.34 14.05
N PHE A 71 -16.94 6.18 14.46
CA PHE A 71 -18.23 6.31 13.77
C PHE A 71 -18.17 6.99 12.40
N TYR A 72 -17.03 7.54 11.99
CA TYR A 72 -16.90 8.40 10.81
C TYR A 72 -15.73 8.03 9.90
N GLY A 73 -15.17 6.84 10.07
CA GLY A 73 -14.01 6.37 9.31
C GLY A 73 -13.03 5.59 10.17
N HIS A 74 -12.19 4.80 9.53
CA HIS A 74 -11.13 4.07 10.20
C HIS A 74 -9.76 4.65 9.88
N ILE A 75 -8.87 4.66 10.87
CA ILE A 75 -7.51 5.20 10.76
C ILE A 75 -6.52 4.18 11.30
N LEU A 76 -5.55 3.79 10.49
CA LEU A 76 -4.50 2.87 10.88
C LEU A 76 -3.32 3.65 11.47
N LEU A 77 -2.92 3.28 12.68
CA LEU A 77 -1.79 3.86 13.38
C LEU A 77 -0.67 2.83 13.44
N LEU A 78 0.45 3.05 12.74
CA LEU A 78 1.57 2.11 12.70
C LEU A 78 2.82 2.66 13.39
N GLY A 79 3.60 1.75 13.96
CA GLY A 79 4.76 2.05 14.78
C GLY A 79 4.38 2.63 16.14
N LEU A 80 3.25 2.22 16.70
CA LEU A 80 2.81 2.65 18.02
C LEU A 80 3.73 2.11 19.12
N ASN A 81 4.00 2.94 20.12
CA ASN A 81 4.77 2.58 21.31
C ASN A 81 3.90 2.53 22.59
N LYS A 82 2.71 3.13 22.55
CA LYS A 82 1.74 3.11 23.65
C LYS A 82 0.31 3.20 23.10
N TYR A 83 -0.66 2.91 23.96
CA TYR A 83 -2.07 3.09 23.65
C TYR A 83 -2.38 4.56 23.38
N VAL A 84 -3.30 4.81 22.44
CA VAL A 84 -3.73 6.15 22.08
C VAL A 84 -5.25 6.24 22.14
N GLU A 85 -5.73 7.23 22.87
CA GLU A 85 -7.16 7.40 23.14
C GLU A 85 -7.95 7.79 21.88
N TRP A 86 -9.05 7.07 21.63
CA TRP A 86 -9.90 7.23 20.45
C TRP A 86 -11.34 7.63 20.77
N ARG A 87 -11.81 7.42 22.02
CA ARG A 87 -13.24 7.47 22.38
C ARG A 87 -13.90 8.84 22.17
N ASP A 88 -13.12 9.91 22.13
CA ASP A 88 -13.60 11.27 21.91
C ASP A 88 -13.30 11.79 20.49
N VAL A 89 -12.72 10.97 19.60
CA VAL A 89 -12.52 11.32 18.18
C VAL A 89 -13.88 11.47 17.51
N ASN A 90 -14.08 12.60 16.83
CA ASN A 90 -15.30 12.95 16.12
C ASN A 90 -15.00 13.87 14.93
N LEU A 91 -16.02 14.20 14.14
CA LEU A 91 -15.89 15.00 12.91
C LEU A 91 -15.23 16.36 13.14
N ASP A 92 -15.41 16.97 14.31
CA ASP A 92 -14.95 18.34 14.59
C ASP A 92 -13.49 18.40 15.09
N ASN A 93 -12.97 17.30 15.68
CA ASN A 93 -11.66 17.30 16.33
C ASN A 93 -10.60 16.41 15.69
N ILE A 94 -10.90 15.72 14.58
CA ILE A 94 -9.98 14.75 13.98
C ILE A 94 -8.58 15.32 13.66
N ASN A 95 -8.51 16.55 13.15
CA ASN A 95 -7.24 17.19 12.80
C ASN A 95 -6.38 17.43 14.05
N GLU A 96 -6.99 17.96 15.11
CA GLU A 96 -6.33 18.15 16.41
C GLU A 96 -5.86 16.81 17.00
N LYS A 97 -6.69 15.76 16.89
CA LYS A 97 -6.34 14.41 17.36
C LYS A 97 -5.13 13.85 16.63
N ILE A 98 -5.11 13.93 15.30
CA ILE A 98 -4.00 13.49 14.44
C ILE A 98 -2.68 14.22 14.77
N GLU A 99 -2.76 15.51 15.11
CA GLU A 99 -1.60 16.31 15.54
C GLU A 99 -1.12 15.90 16.93
N ASN A 100 -2.03 15.76 17.90
CA ASN A 100 -1.71 15.41 19.28
C ASN A 100 -0.98 14.07 19.41
N ILE A 101 -1.33 13.09 18.56
CA ILE A 101 -0.78 11.74 18.63
C ILE A 101 0.49 11.57 17.80
N ARG A 102 0.93 12.62 17.08
CA ARG A 102 2.02 12.53 16.10
C ARG A 102 3.36 12.06 16.67
N ASN A 103 3.61 12.34 17.94
CA ASN A 103 4.84 11.91 18.63
C ASN A 103 4.78 10.45 19.11
N ASP A 104 3.57 9.88 19.19
CA ASP A 104 3.29 8.56 19.75
C ASP A 104 3.11 7.48 18.65
N VAL A 105 2.95 7.91 17.40
CA VAL A 105 2.79 7.04 16.23
C VAL A 105 3.81 7.39 15.15
N LYS A 106 4.30 6.40 14.40
CA LYS A 106 5.26 6.65 13.31
C LYS A 106 4.59 6.96 11.98
N LEU A 107 3.44 6.34 11.71
CA LEU A 107 2.66 6.53 10.49
C LEU A 107 1.17 6.57 10.82
N ILE A 108 0.46 7.50 10.19
CA ILE A 108 -1.00 7.57 10.22
C ILE A 108 -1.52 7.32 8.81
N GLY A 109 -2.37 6.32 8.66
CA GLY A 109 -2.99 5.98 7.40
C GLY A 109 -4.51 5.95 7.45
N ILE A 110 -5.14 6.19 6.31
CA ILE A 110 -6.59 6.07 6.16
C ILE A 110 -6.91 4.65 5.67
N ALA A 111 -7.71 3.91 6.42
CA ALA A 111 -8.18 2.58 6.05
C ALA A 111 -9.38 2.66 5.11
N HIS A 112 -9.37 1.82 4.07
CA HIS A 112 -10.44 1.56 3.10
C HIS A 112 -11.50 2.70 2.98
N PRO A 113 -11.10 3.88 2.48
CA PRO A 113 -11.85 5.12 2.71
C PRO A 113 -13.26 5.15 2.10
N PHE A 114 -13.48 4.32 1.09
CA PHE A 114 -14.75 4.24 0.37
C PHE A 114 -15.57 2.99 0.73
N SER A 115 -15.18 2.24 1.75
CA SER A 115 -15.99 1.14 2.28
C SER A 115 -17.42 1.61 2.56
N ILE A 116 -18.38 0.70 2.39
CA ILE A 116 -19.81 1.03 2.50
C ILE A 116 -20.09 1.42 3.96
N GLY A 117 -20.59 2.64 4.17
CA GLY A 117 -20.91 3.17 5.48
C GLY A 117 -22.24 2.67 6.05
N GLY A 118 -22.76 3.40 7.04
CA GLY A 118 -24.07 3.11 7.64
C GLY A 118 -25.22 3.20 6.61
N PRO A 119 -26.30 2.40 6.79
CA PRO A 119 -26.55 1.47 7.89
C PRO A 119 -25.94 0.07 7.70
N ILE A 120 -25.19 -0.18 6.62
CA ILE A 120 -24.63 -1.51 6.32
C ILE A 120 -23.39 -1.78 7.18
N SER A 121 -22.44 -0.83 7.22
CA SER A 121 -21.27 -0.88 8.09
C SER A 121 -21.00 0.51 8.65
N THR A 122 -21.62 0.82 9.79
CA THR A 122 -21.50 2.13 10.44
C THR A 122 -20.04 2.43 10.77
N GLY A 123 -19.54 3.58 10.30
CA GLY A 123 -18.18 4.03 10.55
C GLY A 123 -17.12 3.56 9.54
N SER A 124 -17.45 2.64 8.62
CA SER A 124 -16.45 2.16 7.65
C SER A 124 -16.17 3.15 6.51
N HIS A 125 -17.13 4.03 6.18
CA HIS A 125 -16.89 5.10 5.22
C HIS A 125 -16.10 6.24 5.87
N PHE A 126 -15.09 6.76 5.18
CA PHE A 126 -14.28 7.85 5.70
C PHE A 126 -14.95 9.20 5.44
N GLU A 127 -15.57 9.76 6.47
CA GLU A 127 -16.36 11.01 6.44
C GLU A 127 -15.58 12.23 6.93
N TYR A 128 -14.41 12.02 7.54
CA TYR A 128 -13.58 13.09 8.08
C TYR A 128 -13.10 14.09 7.02
N LYS A 129 -13.11 15.37 7.41
CA LYS A 129 -12.49 16.45 6.63
C LYS A 129 -11.07 16.71 7.16
N ILE A 130 -10.09 16.14 6.47
CA ILE A 130 -8.67 16.42 6.73
C ILE A 130 -8.32 17.80 6.17
N SER A 131 -7.84 18.69 7.05
CA SER A 131 -7.47 20.07 6.69
C SER A 131 -6.13 20.14 5.96
N ASP A 132 -5.18 19.29 6.35
CA ASP A 132 -3.88 19.16 5.70
C ASP A 132 -3.50 17.67 5.55
N TYR A 133 -3.44 17.20 4.30
CA TYR A 133 -3.09 15.81 4.01
C TYR A 133 -1.60 15.52 4.18
N ASN A 134 -0.74 16.52 4.45
CA ASN A 134 0.64 16.25 4.87
C ASN A 134 0.71 15.56 6.25
N ASN A 135 -0.38 15.58 7.01
CA ASN A 135 -0.50 14.83 8.27
C ASN A 135 -0.91 13.36 8.08
N ILE A 136 -1.13 12.91 6.84
CA ILE A 136 -1.47 11.53 6.48
C ILE A 136 -0.29 10.92 5.73
N ASP A 137 0.28 9.85 6.26
CA ASP A 137 1.47 9.21 5.70
C ASP A 137 1.10 8.23 4.56
N TYR A 138 -0.06 7.57 4.65
CA TYR A 138 -0.51 6.63 3.63
C TYR A 138 -2.04 6.46 3.54
N ILE A 139 -2.52 5.87 2.44
CA ILE A 139 -3.92 5.50 2.21
C ILE A 139 -3.96 4.05 1.75
N GLU A 140 -4.82 3.25 2.38
CA GLU A 140 -5.19 1.93 1.89
C GLU A 140 -6.10 2.10 0.66
N VAL A 141 -5.51 2.04 -0.53
CA VAL A 141 -6.27 2.18 -1.78
C VAL A 141 -6.86 0.85 -2.22
N TRP A 142 -6.24 -0.26 -1.82
CA TRP A 142 -6.69 -1.62 -2.09
C TRP A 142 -6.96 -2.34 -0.78
N SER A 143 -8.24 -2.70 -0.57
CA SER A 143 -8.65 -3.57 0.52
C SER A 143 -9.36 -4.84 0.04
N GLY A 144 -9.33 -5.87 0.89
CA GLY A 144 -9.90 -7.19 0.61
C GLY A 144 -9.19 -7.98 -0.50
N LEU A 145 -9.90 -8.95 -1.06
CA LEU A 145 -9.42 -9.82 -2.14
C LEU A 145 -9.83 -9.29 -3.52
N LEU A 146 -9.06 -9.62 -4.55
CA LEU A 146 -9.26 -9.16 -5.94
C LEU A 146 -9.51 -7.64 -6.01
N PRO A 147 -8.63 -6.82 -5.41
CA PRO A 147 -8.92 -5.41 -5.17
C PRO A 147 -9.10 -4.61 -6.47
N GLY A 148 -8.43 -4.98 -7.56
CA GLY A 148 -8.51 -4.30 -8.85
C GLY A 148 -9.90 -4.35 -9.52
N LYS A 149 -10.73 -5.34 -9.19
CA LYS A 149 -12.11 -5.46 -9.68
C LYS A 149 -13.11 -4.73 -8.77
N ASN A 150 -12.69 -4.37 -7.56
CA ASN A 150 -13.56 -3.75 -6.57
C ASN A 150 -13.74 -2.24 -6.86
N TYR A 151 -14.99 -1.84 -7.08
CA TYR A 151 -15.35 -0.44 -7.36
C TYR A 151 -15.00 0.53 -6.22
N ILE A 152 -15.05 0.08 -4.97
CA ILE A 152 -14.67 0.86 -3.79
C ILE A 152 -13.17 1.18 -3.83
N ASN A 153 -12.34 0.18 -4.16
CA ASN A 153 -10.89 0.35 -4.30
C ASN A 153 -10.55 1.26 -5.48
N LYS A 154 -11.31 1.18 -6.59
CA LYS A 154 -11.17 2.14 -7.69
C LYS A 154 -11.38 3.58 -7.21
N LYS A 155 -12.41 3.86 -6.40
CA LYS A 155 -12.64 5.19 -5.83
C LYS A 155 -11.47 5.64 -4.93
N ALA A 156 -10.94 4.74 -4.11
CA ALA A 156 -9.79 5.03 -3.25
C ALA A 156 -8.54 5.36 -4.06
N PHE A 157 -8.27 4.59 -5.12
CA PHE A 157 -7.16 4.81 -6.04
C PHE A 157 -7.28 6.12 -6.82
N ASP A 158 -8.48 6.45 -7.32
CA ASP A 158 -8.78 7.70 -8.00
C ASP A 158 -8.62 8.91 -7.04
N TRP A 159 -9.09 8.77 -5.80
CA TRP A 159 -8.95 9.80 -4.77
C TRP A 159 -7.49 10.05 -4.40
N TRP A 160 -6.71 8.98 -4.17
CA TRP A 160 -5.27 9.08 -3.98
C TRP A 160 -4.59 9.79 -5.15
N THR A 161 -4.91 9.42 -6.39
CA THR A 161 -4.40 10.09 -7.60
C THR A 161 -4.73 11.59 -7.60
N SER A 162 -5.93 11.97 -7.16
CA SER A 162 -6.32 13.39 -7.04
C SER A 162 -5.47 14.15 -6.01
N LEU A 163 -5.06 13.50 -4.92
CA LEU A 163 -4.18 14.08 -3.89
C LEU A 163 -2.76 14.27 -4.42
N LEU A 164 -2.24 13.28 -5.18
CA LEU A 164 -0.95 13.42 -5.88
C LEU A 164 -0.96 14.61 -6.85
N ASN A 165 -2.05 14.81 -7.60
CA ASN A 165 -2.19 15.95 -8.53
C ASN A 165 -2.17 17.31 -7.83
N LYS A 166 -2.68 17.36 -6.60
CA LYS A 166 -2.62 18.53 -5.70
C LYS A 166 -1.22 18.76 -5.10
N GLY A 167 -0.29 17.83 -5.30
CA GLY A 167 1.10 17.93 -4.86
C GLY A 167 1.41 17.24 -3.53
N TYR A 168 0.42 16.55 -2.93
CA TYR A 168 0.67 15.74 -1.74
C TYR A 168 1.48 14.49 -2.09
N LYS A 169 2.31 14.05 -1.14
CA LYS A 169 3.14 12.84 -1.26
C LYS A 169 2.71 11.83 -0.21
N ILE A 170 1.60 11.16 -0.50
CA ILE A 170 0.98 10.18 0.38
C ILE A 170 1.17 8.81 -0.25
N SER A 171 1.61 7.84 0.54
CA SER A 171 1.81 6.49 0.04
C SER A 171 0.49 5.78 -0.21
N ALA A 172 0.36 5.07 -1.32
CA ALA A 172 -0.73 4.10 -1.52
C ALA A 172 -0.28 2.71 -1.11
N VAL A 173 -1.11 2.02 -0.34
CA VAL A 173 -0.85 0.65 0.12
C VAL A 173 -2.03 -0.28 -0.15
N SER A 174 -1.78 -1.58 -0.02
CA SER A 174 -2.79 -2.61 0.13
C SER A 174 -2.81 -3.13 1.56
N GLY A 175 -4.01 -3.34 2.09
CA GLY A 175 -4.24 -4.08 3.33
C GLY A 175 -5.53 -4.89 3.20
N ARG A 176 -5.48 -6.20 3.45
CA ARG A 176 -6.65 -7.06 3.20
C ARG A 176 -7.79 -6.84 4.17
N ASP A 177 -7.51 -6.19 5.30
CA ASP A 177 -8.38 -6.17 6.46
C ASP A 177 -8.60 -7.62 6.95
N TRP A 178 -7.48 -8.28 7.26
CA TRP A 178 -7.40 -9.74 7.38
C TRP A 178 -7.92 -10.23 8.74
N HIS A 179 -9.17 -10.67 8.75
CA HIS A 179 -9.83 -11.19 9.96
C HIS A 179 -9.74 -12.72 10.13
N HIS A 180 -9.60 -13.46 9.03
CA HIS A 180 -9.58 -14.93 9.08
C HIS A 180 -9.00 -15.55 7.80
N THR A 181 -8.57 -16.80 7.91
CA THR A 181 -8.06 -17.61 6.81
C THR A 181 -8.97 -18.81 6.59
N ASN A 182 -9.44 -19.00 5.35
CA ASN A 182 -10.34 -20.06 4.93
C ASN A 182 -9.72 -21.03 3.92
N GLY A 183 -8.47 -20.79 3.48
CA GLY A 183 -7.73 -21.66 2.56
C GLY A 183 -8.24 -21.65 1.11
N THR A 184 -9.13 -20.73 0.77
CA THR A 184 -9.77 -20.61 -0.55
C THR A 184 -9.58 -19.22 -1.17
N GLU A 185 -8.77 -18.39 -0.53
CA GLU A 185 -8.47 -17.04 -0.95
C GLU A 185 -7.83 -17.02 -2.34
N LYS A 186 -8.28 -16.06 -3.13
CA LYS A 186 -7.79 -15.80 -4.48
C LYS A 186 -7.43 -14.34 -4.57
N TYR A 187 -6.43 -14.02 -5.38
CA TYR A 187 -6.06 -12.62 -5.63
C TYR A 187 -5.71 -11.84 -4.36
N ILE A 188 -4.89 -12.45 -3.49
CA ILE A 188 -4.30 -11.73 -2.37
C ILE A 188 -3.33 -10.69 -2.92
N SER A 189 -3.59 -9.43 -2.62
CA SER A 189 -2.64 -8.34 -2.85
C SER A 189 -1.74 -8.13 -1.64
N CYS A 190 -0.54 -7.62 -1.89
CA CYS A 190 0.42 -7.27 -0.86
C CYS A 190 1.00 -5.89 -1.10
N THR A 191 1.45 -5.26 -0.02
CA THR A 191 2.31 -4.08 -0.07
C THR A 191 3.76 -4.52 -0.04
N TYR A 192 4.50 -4.34 -1.14
CA TYR A 192 5.92 -4.65 -1.21
C TYR A 192 6.73 -3.44 -0.77
N LEU A 193 7.43 -3.58 0.36
CA LEU A 193 8.28 -2.54 0.92
C LEU A 193 9.68 -2.66 0.34
N GLY A 194 10.12 -1.60 -0.33
CA GLY A 194 11.41 -1.51 -1.00
C GLY A 194 12.50 -1.05 -0.03
N HIS A 195 13.66 -1.71 -0.08
CA HIS A 195 14.89 -1.22 0.56
C HIS A 195 16.11 -1.54 -0.30
N LYS A 196 17.19 -0.77 -0.12
CA LYS A 196 18.45 -1.06 -0.78
C LYS A 196 19.18 -2.20 -0.06
N ASP A 197 19.77 -3.12 -0.84
CA ASP A 197 20.51 -4.29 -0.33
C ASP A 197 21.57 -3.99 0.74
N ASN A 198 22.22 -2.83 0.64
CA ASN A 198 23.31 -2.40 1.50
C ASN A 198 22.83 -1.58 2.72
N GLU A 199 21.53 -1.43 2.90
CA GLU A 199 20.92 -0.68 3.99
C GLU A 199 20.14 -1.62 4.91
N LYS A 200 20.14 -1.33 6.21
CA LYS A 200 19.26 -2.02 7.16
C LYS A 200 17.81 -1.76 6.74
N PHE A 201 17.01 -2.82 6.66
CA PHE A 201 15.59 -2.72 6.37
C PHE A 201 14.85 -1.97 7.49
N ASP A 202 13.97 -1.06 7.11
CA ASP A 202 13.10 -0.27 7.99
C ASP A 202 11.76 -0.07 7.29
N GLY A 203 10.80 -0.95 7.58
CA GLY A 203 9.50 -0.96 6.92
C GLY A 203 8.71 0.34 7.13
N ILE A 204 8.79 0.94 8.32
CA ILE A 204 8.15 2.22 8.63
C ILE A 204 8.69 3.32 7.72
N ASN A 205 10.01 3.41 7.56
CA ASN A 205 10.62 4.41 6.70
C ASN A 205 10.36 4.14 5.21
N SER A 206 10.28 2.88 4.79
CA SER A 206 9.88 2.52 3.42
C SER A 206 8.47 3.00 3.10
N ILE A 207 7.51 2.81 4.01
CA ILE A 207 6.14 3.33 3.85
C ILE A 207 6.17 4.86 3.82
N LYS A 208 6.86 5.50 4.77
CA LYS A 208 6.93 6.98 4.85
C LYS A 208 7.49 7.64 3.60
N LYS A 209 8.48 7.00 2.97
CA LYS A 209 9.14 7.52 1.76
C LYS A 209 8.46 7.07 0.46
N GLY A 210 7.36 6.33 0.54
CA GLY A 210 6.68 5.78 -0.64
C GLY A 210 7.54 4.80 -1.42
N LYS A 211 8.48 4.09 -0.77
CA LYS A 211 9.27 3.00 -1.36
C LYS A 211 8.39 1.75 -1.46
N ILE A 212 7.31 1.84 -2.23
CA ILE A 212 6.21 0.86 -2.21
C ILE A 212 5.83 0.48 -3.65
N SER A 213 5.76 -0.82 -3.88
CA SER A 213 5.00 -1.42 -4.97
C SER A 213 3.83 -2.19 -4.39
N VAL A 214 2.69 -2.20 -5.05
CA VAL A 214 1.51 -2.95 -4.64
C VAL A 214 1.16 -3.92 -5.76
N GLY A 215 0.85 -5.16 -5.40
CA GLY A 215 0.51 -6.15 -6.42
C GLY A 215 -0.03 -7.45 -5.85
N CYS A 216 -0.66 -8.22 -6.73
CA CYS A 216 -1.17 -9.55 -6.46
C CYS A 216 -0.06 -10.60 -6.72
N GLU A 217 -0.21 -11.41 -7.75
CA GLU A 217 0.78 -12.42 -8.18
C GLU A 217 2.00 -11.81 -8.86
N TYR A 218 1.89 -10.59 -9.37
CA TYR A 218 3.02 -9.81 -9.88
C TYR A 218 3.05 -8.45 -9.21
N PHE A 219 4.26 -7.88 -9.13
CA PHE A 219 4.46 -6.49 -8.72
C PHE A 219 5.51 -5.80 -9.58
N LEU A 220 5.36 -4.50 -9.75
CA LEU A 220 6.25 -3.68 -10.56
C LEU A 220 7.41 -3.10 -9.76
N ASP A 221 8.56 -2.92 -10.40
CA ASP A 221 9.61 -1.99 -9.97
C ASP A 221 9.94 -1.07 -11.14
N ILE A 222 10.10 0.22 -10.88
CA ILE A 222 10.45 1.21 -11.91
C ILE A 222 11.69 2.00 -11.51
N ILE A 223 12.59 2.15 -12.47
CA ILE A 223 13.84 2.91 -12.33
C ILE A 223 13.87 3.96 -13.43
N CYS A 224 13.93 5.24 -13.05
CA CYS A 224 14.18 6.34 -13.96
C CYS A 224 15.69 6.62 -14.03
N ASN A 225 16.27 6.54 -15.22
CA ASN A 225 17.66 6.87 -15.47
C ASN A 225 17.74 8.18 -16.24
N ILE A 226 18.47 9.14 -15.68
CA ILE A 226 18.70 10.47 -16.26
C ILE A 226 20.20 10.71 -16.19
N ASP A 227 20.82 10.95 -17.35
CA ASP A 227 22.26 11.01 -17.52
C ASP A 227 22.98 9.79 -16.91
N LYS A 228 23.66 9.99 -15.77
CA LYS A 228 24.42 8.96 -15.04
C LYS A 228 23.77 8.56 -13.72
N ASN A 229 22.59 9.10 -13.41
CA ASN A 229 21.89 8.89 -12.15
C ASN A 229 20.68 7.99 -12.34
N SER A 230 20.44 7.12 -11.36
CA SER A 230 19.24 6.29 -11.27
C SER A 230 18.39 6.74 -10.09
N TYR A 231 17.09 6.87 -10.32
CA TYR A 231 16.07 7.24 -9.36
C TYR A 231 15.03 6.13 -9.26
N TYR A 232 14.57 5.88 -8.05
CA TYR A 232 13.72 4.74 -7.71
C TYR A 232 12.37 5.22 -7.18
N ILE A 233 11.36 4.35 -7.20
CA ILE A 233 10.04 4.56 -6.59
C ILE A 233 10.15 5.34 -5.28
N GLY A 234 9.37 6.41 -5.11
CA GLY A 234 9.40 7.30 -3.93
C GLY A 234 10.47 8.40 -3.94
N ASP A 235 11.44 8.38 -4.86
CA ASP A 235 12.41 9.47 -4.99
C ASP A 235 11.77 10.76 -5.53
N SER A 236 12.45 11.88 -5.28
CA SER A 236 12.10 13.18 -5.86
C SER A 236 13.27 13.72 -6.66
N ILE A 237 12.99 14.07 -7.91
CA ILE A 237 13.96 14.53 -8.89
C ILE A 237 13.74 16.03 -9.13
N ASN A 238 14.81 16.83 -9.22
CA ASN A 238 14.68 18.24 -9.58
C ASN A 238 14.55 18.39 -11.10
N LYS A 239 13.47 19.05 -11.58
CA LYS A 239 13.13 19.21 -12.99
C LYS A 239 14.04 20.12 -13.79
N ASP A 240 14.77 21.02 -13.13
CA ASP A 240 15.45 22.16 -13.78
C ASP A 240 16.44 21.78 -14.90
N GLN A 241 16.74 20.49 -15.11
CA GLN A 241 17.70 20.00 -16.10
C GLN A 241 17.27 18.73 -16.85
N ILE A 242 15.98 18.37 -16.87
CA ILE A 242 15.53 17.06 -17.40
C ILE A 242 14.64 17.24 -18.63
N ASN A 243 15.20 17.00 -19.81
CA ASN A 243 14.42 16.96 -21.05
C ASN A 243 13.89 15.56 -21.36
N ASP A 244 14.67 14.53 -21.06
CA ASP A 244 14.37 13.15 -21.39
C ASP A 244 14.86 12.19 -20.30
N MET A 245 14.32 10.97 -20.30
CA MET A 245 14.74 9.91 -19.38
C MET A 245 14.48 8.52 -19.94
N ASP A 246 15.29 7.56 -19.50
CA ASP A 246 15.07 6.14 -19.74
C ASP A 246 14.42 5.50 -18.52
N ILE A 247 13.28 4.86 -18.72
CA ILE A 247 12.58 4.13 -17.68
C ILE A 247 12.76 2.65 -17.93
N THR A 248 13.29 1.97 -16.91
CA THR A 248 13.25 0.50 -16.83
C THR A 248 12.07 0.10 -15.96
N ILE A 249 11.17 -0.72 -16.50
CA ILE A 249 10.06 -1.34 -15.79
C ILE A 249 10.39 -2.82 -15.65
N MET A 250 10.43 -3.31 -14.41
CA MET A 250 10.62 -4.73 -14.09
C MET A 250 9.32 -5.31 -13.57
N ILE A 251 8.96 -6.48 -14.05
CA ILE A 251 7.79 -7.24 -13.60
C ILE A 251 8.31 -8.40 -12.79
N ASN A 252 7.94 -8.44 -11.51
CA ASN A 252 8.44 -9.43 -10.57
C ASN A 252 7.31 -10.37 -10.17
N GLU A 253 7.55 -11.67 -10.19
CA GLU A 253 6.62 -12.66 -9.65
C GLU A 253 6.64 -12.61 -8.12
N SER A 254 5.46 -12.61 -7.52
CA SER A 254 5.29 -12.67 -6.07
C SER A 254 5.60 -14.05 -5.53
N LYS A 255 6.21 -14.07 -4.33
CA LYS A 255 6.32 -15.28 -3.52
C LYS A 255 5.01 -15.60 -2.77
N VAL A 256 4.09 -14.65 -2.69
CA VAL A 256 2.76 -14.80 -2.10
C VAL A 256 1.83 -15.42 -3.14
N LYS A 257 1.88 -16.75 -3.21
CA LYS A 257 1.12 -17.51 -4.20
C LYS A 257 -0.27 -17.84 -3.66
N THR A 258 -1.29 -17.37 -4.36
CA THR A 258 -2.68 -17.81 -4.22
C THR A 258 -3.22 -18.32 -5.55
N ASN A 259 -4.47 -18.75 -5.59
CA ASN A 259 -5.07 -19.19 -6.84
C ASN A 259 -5.43 -17.96 -7.71
N TYR A 260 -4.76 -17.85 -8.85
CA TYR A 260 -4.99 -16.82 -9.87
C TYR A 260 -5.50 -17.46 -11.16
N LYS A 261 -6.48 -16.87 -11.82
CA LYS A 261 -7.00 -17.34 -13.11
C LYS A 261 -7.26 -16.17 -14.04
N TYR A 262 -6.39 -16.02 -15.02
CA TYR A 262 -6.47 -14.99 -16.06
C TYR A 262 -7.06 -15.56 -17.34
N ASP A 263 -7.64 -14.69 -18.15
CA ASP A 263 -8.23 -15.08 -19.44
C ASP A 263 -7.15 -15.39 -20.50
N ASP A 264 -5.98 -14.77 -20.37
CA ASP A 264 -4.84 -14.93 -21.28
C ASP A 264 -3.50 -14.71 -20.56
N ASP A 265 -2.38 -14.86 -21.30
CA ASP A 265 -1.00 -14.65 -20.83
C ASP A 265 -0.46 -13.23 -21.12
N LYS A 266 -1.34 -12.30 -21.50
CA LYS A 266 -0.94 -10.93 -21.86
C LYS A 266 -0.89 -10.07 -20.61
N TYR A 267 0.03 -9.13 -20.61
CA TYR A 267 0.04 -8.00 -19.67
C TYR A 267 -0.14 -6.71 -20.43
N ILE A 268 -0.83 -5.76 -19.82
CA ILE A 268 -0.87 -4.38 -20.31
C ILE A 268 -0.12 -3.53 -19.29
N ILE A 269 1.01 -2.99 -19.70
CA ILE A 269 1.82 -2.08 -18.87
C ILE A 269 1.48 -0.67 -19.26
N LYS A 270 1.27 0.18 -18.26
CA LYS A 270 1.09 1.62 -18.42
C LYS A 270 2.09 2.39 -17.57
N LEU A 271 2.56 3.51 -18.10
CA LEU A 271 3.15 4.59 -17.30
C LEU A 271 2.16 5.75 -17.27
N VAL A 272 1.80 6.16 -16.05
CA VAL A 272 0.78 7.18 -15.81
C VAL A 272 1.37 8.33 -15.03
N THR A 273 0.95 9.54 -15.38
CA THR A 273 1.39 10.81 -14.79
C THR A 273 0.20 11.68 -14.40
N ASN A 274 0.44 12.84 -13.78
CA ASN A 274 -0.62 13.83 -13.54
C ASN A 274 -1.21 14.43 -14.83
N ASN A 275 -0.57 14.23 -15.99
CA ASN A 275 -1.06 14.69 -17.29
C ASN A 275 -1.78 13.56 -18.07
N GLY A 276 -1.87 12.36 -17.49
CA GLY A 276 -2.46 11.18 -18.11
C GLY A 276 -1.43 10.08 -18.42
N GLU A 277 -1.87 9.12 -19.21
CA GLU A 277 -1.05 8.01 -19.70
C GLU A 277 -0.01 8.53 -20.70
N VAL A 278 1.27 8.21 -20.47
CA VAL A 278 2.40 8.60 -21.34
C VAL A 278 3.01 7.41 -22.08
N TYR A 279 2.67 6.18 -21.68
CA TYR A 279 3.07 4.95 -22.34
C TYR A 279 2.05 3.86 -22.02
N SER A 280 1.70 3.06 -23.02
CA SER A 280 0.91 1.84 -22.87
C SER A 280 1.36 0.81 -23.90
N ASN A 281 1.53 -0.43 -23.46
CA ASN A 281 1.91 -1.51 -24.36
C ASN A 281 1.42 -2.87 -23.85
N ILE A 282 1.05 -3.73 -24.79
CA ILE A 282 0.71 -5.13 -24.53
C ILE A 282 1.97 -5.96 -24.69
N ILE A 283 2.32 -6.73 -23.67
CA ILE A 283 3.49 -7.60 -23.69
C ILE A 283 3.12 -9.04 -23.33
N ASN A 284 3.93 -9.97 -23.83
CA ASN A 284 3.84 -11.40 -23.50
C ASN A 284 5.23 -11.85 -23.02
N ASN A 285 5.30 -12.58 -21.90
CA ASN A 285 6.53 -13.22 -21.41
C ASN A 285 7.78 -12.31 -21.40
N LYS A 286 7.64 -11.09 -20.86
CA LYS A 286 8.77 -10.19 -20.62
C LYS A 286 8.80 -9.76 -19.16
N ASP A 287 9.93 -9.97 -18.51
CA ASP A 287 10.16 -9.54 -17.13
C ASP A 287 10.70 -8.11 -17.05
N LYS A 288 11.02 -7.52 -18.20
CA LYS A 288 11.60 -6.17 -18.33
C LYS A 288 11.09 -5.45 -19.57
N VAL A 289 10.78 -4.16 -19.41
CA VAL A 289 10.46 -3.22 -20.50
C VAL A 289 11.29 -1.96 -20.32
N GLU A 290 11.81 -1.42 -21.41
CA GLU A 290 12.56 -0.17 -21.45
C GLU A 290 11.78 0.86 -22.28
N VAL A 291 11.66 2.07 -21.76
CA VAL A 291 10.89 3.16 -22.36
C VAL A 291 11.71 4.44 -22.31
N ARG A 292 11.91 5.10 -23.45
CA ARG A 292 12.41 6.48 -23.51
C ARG A 292 11.22 7.43 -23.43
N LEU A 293 11.26 8.39 -22.51
CA LEU A 293 10.31 9.50 -22.48
C LEU A 293 11.05 10.82 -22.76
N GLU A 294 10.40 11.69 -23.52
CA GLU A 294 10.87 13.03 -23.87
C GLU A 294 9.85 14.07 -23.38
N ASN A 295 10.27 15.33 -23.24
CA ASN A 295 9.42 16.46 -22.82
C ASN A 295 8.77 16.23 -21.45
N ILE A 296 9.60 16.02 -20.43
CA ILE A 296 9.16 15.69 -19.07
C ILE A 296 8.51 16.90 -18.38
N GLU A 297 7.19 17.06 -18.54
CA GLU A 297 6.41 18.18 -17.98
C GLU A 297 5.42 17.76 -16.88
N PHE A 298 5.58 16.58 -16.28
CA PHE A 298 4.71 16.05 -15.22
C PHE A 298 5.34 16.12 -13.83
N LYS A 299 4.52 16.12 -12.78
CA LYS A 299 4.88 16.21 -11.35
C LYS A 299 5.21 14.85 -10.72
N TRP A 300 4.68 13.77 -11.29
CA TRP A 300 4.90 12.41 -10.81
C TRP A 300 4.67 11.41 -11.94
N ILE A 301 5.29 10.24 -11.82
CA ILE A 301 5.06 9.09 -12.70
C ILE A 301 4.95 7.81 -11.89
N ARG A 302 4.06 6.90 -12.28
CA ARG A 302 3.95 5.55 -11.70
C ARG A 302 3.76 4.50 -12.79
N GLY A 303 4.13 3.26 -12.47
CA GLY A 303 3.82 2.10 -13.29
C GLY A 303 2.52 1.45 -12.86
N GLU A 304 1.77 0.94 -13.83
CA GLU A 304 0.56 0.14 -13.62
C GLU A 304 0.62 -1.11 -14.51
N LEU A 305 0.13 -2.24 -13.98
CA LEU A 305 0.09 -3.53 -14.66
C LEU A 305 -1.33 -4.06 -14.63
N TYR A 306 -1.84 -4.44 -15.80
CA TYR A 306 -3.19 -4.95 -15.98
C TYR A 306 -3.21 -6.33 -16.63
N ARG A 307 -4.28 -7.08 -16.32
CA ARG A 307 -4.60 -8.41 -16.85
C ARG A 307 -6.09 -8.48 -17.18
N ASN A 308 -6.45 -9.38 -18.09
CA ASN A 308 -7.86 -9.70 -18.35
C ASN A 308 -8.36 -10.75 -17.35
N ILE A 309 -9.45 -10.44 -16.64
CA ILE A 309 -10.17 -11.36 -15.74
C ILE A 309 -11.66 -11.26 -16.03
N ASP A 310 -12.29 -12.36 -16.43
CA ASP A 310 -13.71 -12.41 -16.81
C ASP A 310 -14.07 -11.43 -17.96
N ASN A 311 -13.17 -11.25 -18.92
CA ASN A 311 -13.22 -10.31 -20.05
C ASN A 311 -13.16 -8.83 -19.67
N GLU A 312 -12.68 -8.50 -18.47
CA GLU A 312 -12.46 -7.13 -18.01
C GLU A 312 -10.96 -6.85 -17.81
N GLU A 313 -10.50 -5.67 -18.23
CA GLU A 313 -9.13 -5.20 -17.94
C GLU A 313 -9.05 -4.78 -16.47
N ILE A 314 -8.36 -5.58 -15.66
CA ILE A 314 -8.21 -5.39 -14.22
C ILE A 314 -6.77 -5.02 -13.89
N ILE A 315 -6.59 -3.97 -13.09
CA ILE A 315 -5.28 -3.61 -12.53
C ILE A 315 -4.87 -4.66 -11.49
N ILE A 316 -3.69 -5.25 -11.65
CA ILE A 316 -3.16 -6.29 -10.76
C ILE A 316 -1.90 -5.83 -10.00
N SER A 317 -1.27 -4.74 -10.44
CA SER A 317 -0.19 -4.08 -9.71
C SER A 317 -0.08 -2.60 -10.08
N PHE A 318 0.43 -1.79 -9.15
CA PHE A 318 0.87 -0.44 -9.39
C PHE A 318 2.06 -0.08 -8.49
N THR A 319 2.83 0.94 -8.87
CA THR A 319 3.88 1.50 -8.02
C THR A 319 3.41 2.76 -7.32
N ASN A 320 4.01 3.07 -6.18
CA ASN A 320 4.02 4.47 -5.73
C ASN A 320 4.86 5.32 -6.70
N PRO A 321 4.66 6.65 -6.73
CA PRO A 321 5.25 7.47 -7.77
C PRO A 321 6.73 7.76 -7.54
N ILE A 322 7.43 8.03 -8.63
CA ILE A 322 8.64 8.87 -8.63
C ILE A 322 8.17 10.31 -8.88
N TYR A 323 8.66 11.26 -8.08
CA TYR A 323 8.20 12.64 -8.09
C TYR A 323 9.19 13.55 -8.80
N PHE A 324 8.68 14.63 -9.39
CA PHE A 324 9.46 15.65 -10.07
C PHE A 324 9.08 17.01 -9.47
N LYS A 325 10.07 17.68 -8.88
CA LYS A 325 9.95 18.99 -8.25
C LYS A 325 10.31 20.08 -9.23
#